data_AF-Q82TP0-F1
#
_entry.id   AF-Q82TP0-F1
#
_cell.length_a   1.000
_cell.length_b   1.000
_cell.length_c   1.000
_cell.angle_alpha   90.00
_cell.angle_beta   90.00
_cell.angle_gamma   90.00
#
_symmetry.space_group_name_H-M   'P 1'
#
loop_
_entity.id
_entity.type
_entity.pdbx_description
1 polymer ?
#
loop_
_entity_poly.entity_id
_entity_poly.type
_entity_poly.pdbx_seq_one_letter_code
_entity_poly.pdbx_strand_id
1 'polypeptide(L)'
;MFPAHPTIKEVDLKKIFTIVLGFVMTAAMADGVDQRQILPMNEMQRNHLLSEMRMLLTGTGAILEALAQDDRAAAARHARSLGTDMPHKMEGHMDNILPEQFMQLGMAMHQAFDRIAQDAESGKDTKHTLQQLSETLGRCTACHATYQISTGRQLAGQGSQKNHGEHGAHSHTY
;
A
#
# COMPACT_ATOMS: atom_id res chain seq x y z
N MET A 1 -61.93 6.05 -39.79
CA MET A 1 -61.52 6.97 -38.72
C MET A 1 -60.34 6.31 -38.00
N PHE A 2 -59.11 6.73 -38.31
CA PHE A 2 -57.89 6.11 -37.77
C PHE A 2 -57.54 6.73 -36.40
N PRO A 3 -57.18 5.95 -35.36
CA PRO A 3 -56.67 6.52 -34.12
C PRO A 3 -55.22 6.98 -34.31
N ALA A 4 -54.93 8.18 -33.79
CA ALA A 4 -53.62 8.82 -33.82
C ALA A 4 -52.56 8.00 -33.07
N HIS A 5 -51.37 7.89 -33.66
CA HIS A 5 -50.17 7.44 -32.95
C HIS A 5 -49.83 8.44 -31.83
N PRO A 6 -49.51 8.00 -30.61
CA PRO A 6 -48.98 8.91 -29.60
C PRO A 6 -47.57 9.36 -30.02
N THR A 7 -47.46 10.64 -30.41
CA THR A 7 -46.18 11.34 -30.55
C THR A 7 -45.51 11.41 -29.18
N ILE A 8 -44.24 11.00 -29.09
CA ILE A 8 -43.38 11.13 -27.91
C ILE A 8 -43.30 12.61 -27.54
N LYS A 9 -44.24 13.09 -26.72
CA LYS A 9 -44.16 14.38 -26.06
C LYS A 9 -43.54 14.17 -24.70
N GLU A 10 -42.39 14.79 -24.53
CA GLU A 10 -41.93 15.32 -23.24
C GLU A 10 -41.79 14.28 -22.13
N VAL A 11 -40.78 13.43 -22.26
CA VAL A 11 -40.06 12.99 -21.05
C VAL A 11 -39.44 14.26 -20.47
N ASP A 12 -40.19 14.89 -19.57
CA ASP A 12 -39.93 16.14 -18.86
C ASP A 12 -38.43 16.29 -18.57
N LEU A 13 -37.78 17.26 -19.21
CA LEU A 13 -36.36 17.56 -19.05
C LEU A 13 -36.00 17.75 -17.57
N LYS A 14 -36.96 18.16 -16.74
CA LYS A 14 -36.84 18.23 -15.28
C LYS A 14 -36.73 16.84 -14.64
N LYS A 15 -37.46 15.82 -15.13
CA LYS A 15 -37.32 14.43 -14.68
C LYS A 15 -35.98 13.84 -15.10
N ILE A 16 -35.52 14.13 -16.32
CA ILE A 16 -34.17 13.72 -16.79
C ILE A 16 -33.11 14.41 -15.92
N PHE A 17 -33.23 15.71 -15.68
CA PHE A 17 -32.30 16.47 -14.82
C PHE A 17 -32.32 15.97 -13.37
N THR A 18 -33.48 15.58 -12.83
CA THR A 18 -33.60 15.03 -11.47
C THR A 18 -32.99 13.63 -11.36
N ILE A 19 -33.15 12.78 -12.39
CA ILE A 19 -32.53 11.44 -12.44
C ILE A 19 -31.01 11.57 -12.60
N VAL A 20 -30.54 12.46 -13.47
CA VAL A 20 -29.11 12.73 -13.68
C VAL A 20 -28.48 13.33 -12.42
N LEU A 21 -29.13 14.28 -11.75
CA LEU A 21 -28.65 14.89 -10.51
C LEU A 21 -28.64 13.89 -9.34
N GLY A 22 -29.62 12.99 -9.26
CA GLY A 22 -29.64 11.89 -8.29
C GLY A 22 -28.53 10.86 -8.52
N PHE A 23 -28.23 10.53 -9.78
CA PHE A 23 -27.13 9.63 -10.13
C PHE A 23 -25.76 10.24 -9.81
N VAL A 24 -25.58 11.54 -10.07
CA VAL A 24 -24.34 12.28 -9.75
C VAL A 24 -24.09 12.37 -8.23
N MET A 25 -25.14 12.53 -7.41
CA MET A 25 -24.99 12.60 -5.95
C MET A 25 -24.63 11.26 -5.29
N THR A 26 -24.97 10.12 -5.91
CA THR A 26 -24.61 8.80 -5.35
C THR A 26 -23.12 8.48 -5.58
N ALA A 27 -22.53 9.02 -6.65
CA ALA A 27 -21.11 8.83 -6.98
C ALA A 27 -20.15 9.65 -6.07
N ALA A 28 -20.64 10.71 -5.43
CA ALA A 28 -19.83 11.57 -4.56
C ALA A 28 -19.57 10.96 -3.16
N MET A 29 -20.24 9.85 -2.81
CA MET A 29 -20.14 9.17 -1.50
C MET A 29 -19.14 8.00 -1.54
N ALA A 30 -18.16 8.03 -2.44
CA ALA A 30 -17.08 7.05 -2.50
C ALA A 30 -15.81 7.64 -1.87
N ASP A 31 -15.89 8.08 -0.62
CA ASP A 31 -14.68 8.19 0.20
C ASP A 31 -14.12 6.78 0.33
N GLY A 32 -13.02 6.51 -0.39
CA GLY A 32 -12.46 5.18 -0.57
C GLY A 32 -12.03 4.60 0.77
N VAL A 33 -12.85 3.70 1.32
CA VAL A 33 -12.46 2.87 2.48
C VAL A 33 -11.18 2.12 2.10
N ASP A 34 -10.11 2.29 2.88
CA ASP A 34 -8.87 1.55 2.71
C ASP A 34 -9.18 0.04 2.85
N GLN A 35 -9.12 -0.69 1.75
CA GLN A 35 -9.48 -2.11 1.67
C GLN A 35 -8.32 -3.03 2.07
N ARG A 36 -7.17 -2.48 2.47
CA ARG A 36 -6.02 -3.29 2.87
C ARG A 36 -6.30 -4.04 4.15
N GLN A 37 -5.78 -5.27 4.22
CA GLN A 37 -5.84 -6.08 5.42
C GLN A 37 -5.08 -5.41 6.55
N ILE A 38 -5.79 -5.19 7.66
CA ILE A 38 -5.20 -4.61 8.86
C ILE A 38 -4.32 -5.65 9.55
N LEU A 39 -3.07 -5.26 9.80
CA LEU A 39 -2.15 -5.94 10.70
C LEU A 39 -2.24 -5.26 12.07
N PRO A 40 -3.02 -5.81 13.02
CA PRO A 40 -3.17 -5.23 14.34
C PRO A 40 -1.88 -5.40 15.12
N MET A 41 -1.31 -4.29 15.59
CA MET A 41 -0.05 -4.28 16.33
C MET A 41 -0.13 -3.38 17.56
N ASN A 42 0.64 -3.71 18.59
CA ASN A 42 0.94 -2.73 19.63
C ASN A 42 2.00 -1.72 19.12
N GLU A 43 2.24 -0.65 19.88
CA GLU A 43 3.16 0.42 19.47
C GLU A 43 4.60 -0.08 19.28
N MET A 44 5.07 -1.00 20.13
CA MET A 44 6.43 -1.56 20.05
C MET A 44 6.60 -2.38 18.77
N GLN A 45 5.64 -3.26 18.48
CA GLN A 45 5.61 -4.09 17.28
C GLN A 45 5.59 -3.23 16.01
N ARG A 46 4.69 -2.24 15.96
CA ARG A 46 4.60 -1.30 14.85
C ARG A 46 5.93 -0.58 14.64
N ASN A 47 6.55 -0.09 15.70
CA ASN A 47 7.81 0.65 15.60
C ASN A 47 8.95 -0.24 15.11
N HIS A 48 9.02 -1.49 15.57
CA HIS A 48 10.00 -2.46 15.10
C HIS A 48 9.85 -2.73 13.60
N LEU A 49 8.65 -3.13 13.16
CA LEU A 49 8.40 -3.42 11.74
C LEU A 49 8.67 -2.21 10.84
N LEU A 50 8.23 -1.01 11.25
CA LEU A 50 8.52 0.21 10.50
C LEU A 50 10.01 0.56 10.49
N SER A 51 10.77 0.16 11.52
CA SER A 51 12.24 0.32 11.52
C SER A 51 12.88 -0.56 10.47
N GLU A 52 12.48 -1.82 10.37
CA GLU A 52 12.95 -2.73 9.31
C GLU A 52 12.59 -2.21 7.92
N MET A 53 11.36 -1.74 7.71
CA MET A 53 10.94 -1.12 6.44
C MET A 53 11.81 0.09 6.06
N ARG A 54 12.23 0.91 7.03
CA ARG A 54 13.15 2.03 6.77
C ARG A 54 14.56 1.54 6.42
N MET A 55 15.04 0.48 7.07
CA MET A 55 16.34 -0.11 6.74
C MET A 55 16.35 -0.69 5.32
N LEU A 56 15.28 -1.39 4.93
CA LEU A 56 15.07 -1.90 3.57
C LEU A 56 15.08 -0.78 2.53
N LEU A 57 14.36 0.31 2.80
CA LEU A 57 14.31 1.47 1.89
C LEU A 57 15.70 2.14 1.76
N THR A 58 16.37 2.39 2.88
CA THR A 58 17.71 2.99 2.91
C THR A 58 18.72 2.11 2.17
N GLY A 59 18.73 0.80 2.44
CA GLY A 59 19.64 -0.13 1.78
C GLY A 59 19.35 -0.27 0.27
N THR A 60 18.08 -0.21 -0.14
CA THR A 60 17.70 -0.16 -1.56
C THR A 60 18.27 1.07 -2.25
N GLY A 61 18.21 2.24 -1.59
CA GLY A 61 18.86 3.46 -2.06
C GLY A 61 20.37 3.31 -2.19
N ALA A 62 21.02 2.70 -1.20
CA ALA A 62 22.46 2.44 -1.24
C ALA A 62 22.88 1.48 -2.37
N ILE A 63 22.07 0.46 -2.68
CA ILE A 63 22.28 -0.42 -3.84
C ILE A 63 22.19 0.40 -5.13
N LEU A 64 21.17 1.24 -5.29
CA LEU A 64 21.03 2.10 -6.48
C LEU A 64 22.20 3.05 -6.65
N GLU A 65 22.63 3.69 -5.56
CA GLU A 65 23.79 4.59 -5.56
C GLU A 65 25.09 3.87 -5.95
N ALA A 66 25.32 2.68 -5.41
CA ALA A 66 26.47 1.84 -5.77
C ALA A 66 26.43 1.43 -7.25
N LEU A 67 25.27 1.03 -7.77
CA LEU A 67 25.10 0.69 -9.18
C LEU A 67 25.32 1.89 -10.11
N ALA A 68 24.90 3.10 -9.71
CA ALA A 68 25.15 4.32 -10.47
C ALA A 68 26.64 4.70 -10.55
N GLN A 69 27.45 4.21 -9.61
CA GLN A 69 28.90 4.40 -9.56
C GLN A 69 29.68 3.20 -10.11
N ASP A 70 29.00 2.20 -10.67
CA ASP A 70 29.57 0.91 -11.10
C ASP A 70 30.32 0.16 -9.97
N ASP A 71 30.04 0.47 -8.69
CA ASP A 71 30.62 -0.22 -7.53
C ASP A 71 29.81 -1.48 -7.20
N ARG A 72 30.13 -2.55 -7.94
CA ARG A 72 29.53 -3.89 -7.74
C ARG A 72 29.75 -4.43 -6.32
N ALA A 73 30.91 -4.15 -5.73
CA ALA A 73 31.25 -4.66 -4.42
C ALA A 73 30.39 -3.98 -3.34
N ALA A 74 30.16 -2.68 -3.45
CA ALA A 74 29.21 -1.98 -2.58
C ALA A 74 27.78 -2.46 -2.79
N ALA A 75 27.33 -2.61 -4.04
CA ALA A 75 26.00 -3.13 -4.34
C ALA A 75 25.77 -4.50 -3.69
N ALA A 76 26.75 -5.41 -3.79
CA ALA A 76 26.70 -6.71 -3.15
C ALA A 76 26.62 -6.63 -1.62
N ARG A 77 27.47 -5.82 -0.98
CA ARG A 77 27.47 -5.65 0.48
C ARG A 77 26.14 -5.11 0.99
N HIS A 78 25.60 -4.09 0.34
CA HIS A 78 24.31 -3.51 0.71
C HIS A 78 23.17 -4.51 0.51
N ALA A 79 23.15 -5.24 -0.61
CA ALA A 79 22.15 -6.27 -0.85
C ALA A 79 22.24 -7.41 0.18
N ARG A 80 23.45 -7.87 0.53
CA ARG A 80 23.64 -8.90 1.57
C ARG A 80 23.09 -8.48 2.91
N SER A 81 23.27 -7.20 3.29
CA SER A 81 22.74 -6.66 4.55
C SER A 81 21.21 -6.64 4.64
N LEU A 82 20.52 -6.74 3.50
CA LEU A 82 19.07 -6.83 3.39
C LEU A 82 18.57 -8.28 3.18
N GLY A 83 19.49 -9.25 3.13
CA GLY A 83 19.21 -10.66 2.89
C GLY A 83 18.46 -11.34 4.04
N THR A 84 18.40 -12.67 4.02
CA THR A 84 17.67 -13.48 5.02
C THR A 84 18.23 -13.39 6.43
N ASP A 85 19.42 -12.83 6.59
CA ASP A 85 20.01 -12.54 7.90
C ASP A 85 19.53 -11.19 8.45
N MET A 86 19.01 -10.28 7.61
CA MET A 86 18.52 -8.97 8.07
C MET A 86 17.46 -9.06 9.18
N PRO A 87 16.49 -10.00 9.15
CA PRO A 87 15.51 -10.21 10.23
C PRO A 87 16.16 -10.79 11.50
N HIS A 88 17.25 -10.20 11.98
CA HIS A 88 17.77 -10.46 13.30
C HIS A 88 16.87 -9.77 14.32
N LYS A 89 16.17 -10.59 15.12
CA LYS A 89 15.40 -10.21 16.32
C LYS A 89 13.91 -9.86 16.14
N MET A 90 13.16 -10.70 15.45
CA MET A 90 11.78 -10.97 15.87
C MET A 90 11.76 -11.95 17.05
N GLU A 91 12.53 -11.69 18.13
CA GLU A 91 12.56 -12.53 19.33
C GLU A 91 11.13 -12.64 19.92
N GLY A 92 10.38 -13.68 19.53
CA GLY A 92 9.11 -14.15 20.12
C GLY A 92 7.89 -13.22 20.06
N HIS A 93 8.03 -11.94 19.71
CA HIS A 93 6.96 -10.94 19.85
C HIS A 93 6.10 -10.71 18.60
N MET A 94 6.44 -11.31 17.46
CA MET A 94 5.73 -11.13 16.17
C MET A 94 5.20 -12.44 15.55
N ASP A 95 5.78 -13.60 15.91
CA ASP A 95 5.56 -14.89 15.22
C ASP A 95 4.10 -15.36 15.19
N ASN A 96 3.26 -14.88 16.11
CA ASN A 96 1.84 -15.29 16.22
C ASN A 96 0.84 -14.22 15.73
N ILE A 97 1.30 -13.12 15.14
CA ILE A 97 0.42 -11.98 14.75
C ILE A 97 0.44 -11.76 13.23
N LEU A 98 1.52 -12.15 12.56
CA LEU A 98 1.67 -11.92 11.13
C LEU A 98 0.99 -13.05 10.33
N PRO A 99 0.17 -12.71 9.31
CA PRO A 99 -0.40 -13.69 8.40
C PRO A 99 0.70 -14.47 7.67
N GLU A 100 0.44 -15.74 7.36
CA GLU A 100 1.40 -16.59 6.63
C GLU A 100 1.84 -15.95 5.31
N GLN A 101 0.91 -15.37 4.55
CA GLN A 101 1.22 -14.72 3.27
C GLN A 101 2.11 -13.48 3.45
N PHE A 102 2.00 -12.77 4.58
CA PHE A 102 2.88 -11.65 4.89
C PHE A 102 4.32 -12.16 5.10
N MET A 103 4.48 -13.22 5.89
CA MET A 103 5.78 -13.83 6.17
C MET A 103 6.44 -14.39 4.90
N GLN A 104 5.66 -15.06 4.06
CA GLN A 104 6.13 -15.58 2.77
C GLN A 104 6.60 -14.45 1.84
N LEU A 105 5.83 -13.36 1.75
CA LEU A 105 6.19 -12.22 0.90
C LEU A 105 7.46 -11.51 1.41
N GLY A 106 7.58 -11.31 2.72
CA GLY A 106 8.77 -10.75 3.36
C GLY A 106 10.01 -11.62 3.12
N MET A 107 9.91 -12.92 3.37
CA MET A 107 11.01 -13.87 3.14
C MET A 107 11.44 -13.91 1.66
N ALA A 108 10.48 -13.94 0.73
CA ALA A 108 10.78 -13.92 -0.69
C ALA A 108 11.50 -12.64 -1.14
N MET A 109 11.25 -11.51 -0.48
CA MET A 109 11.97 -10.27 -0.68
C MET A 109 13.40 -10.35 -0.13
N HIS A 110 13.61 -10.83 1.10
CA HIS A 110 14.95 -11.04 1.66
C HIS A 110 15.81 -11.97 0.79
N GLN A 111 15.24 -13.09 0.35
CA GLN A 111 15.90 -14.01 -0.59
C GLN A 111 16.21 -13.38 -1.96
N ALA A 112 15.45 -12.36 -2.38
CA ALA A 112 15.77 -11.63 -3.61
C ALA A 112 17.00 -10.74 -3.41
N PHE A 113 17.15 -10.09 -2.24
CA PHE A 113 18.36 -9.33 -1.90
C PHE A 113 19.60 -10.23 -1.81
N ASP A 114 19.50 -11.44 -1.27
CA ASP A 114 20.63 -12.38 -1.29
C ASP A 114 21.07 -12.79 -2.68
N ARG A 115 20.11 -12.95 -3.61
CA ARG A 115 20.40 -13.24 -5.02
C ARG A 115 21.05 -12.05 -5.73
N ILE A 116 20.57 -10.83 -5.48
CA ILE A 116 21.21 -9.59 -5.95
C ILE A 116 22.67 -9.54 -5.48
N ALA A 117 22.91 -9.84 -4.20
CA ALA A 117 24.26 -9.84 -3.65
C ALA A 117 25.16 -10.87 -4.33
N GLN A 118 24.68 -12.11 -4.48
CA GLN A 118 25.41 -13.20 -5.13
C GLN A 118 25.74 -12.89 -6.60
N ASP A 119 24.79 -12.34 -7.36
CA ASP A 119 25.00 -12.02 -8.76
C ASP A 119 25.93 -10.83 -8.95
N ALA A 120 25.86 -9.83 -8.08
CA ALA A 120 26.80 -8.71 -8.07
C ALA A 120 28.23 -9.18 -7.73
N GLU A 121 28.40 -10.08 -6.75
CA GLU A 121 29.67 -10.74 -6.41
C GLU A 121 30.22 -11.57 -7.58
N SER A 122 29.33 -12.25 -8.32
CA SER A 122 29.68 -13.12 -9.45
C SER A 122 29.98 -12.35 -10.74
N GLY A 123 29.95 -11.01 -10.72
CA GLY A 123 30.28 -10.17 -11.86
C GLY A 123 29.20 -10.07 -12.94
N LYS A 124 27.93 -10.40 -12.63
CA LYS A 124 26.80 -10.09 -13.54
C LYS A 124 26.71 -8.59 -13.76
N ASP A 125 26.30 -8.16 -14.96
CA ASP A 125 26.29 -6.75 -15.36
C ASP A 125 25.25 -5.88 -14.61
N THR A 126 25.39 -4.55 -14.71
CA THR A 126 24.62 -3.59 -13.90
C THR A 126 23.14 -3.63 -14.27
N LYS A 127 22.85 -3.93 -15.55
CA LYS A 127 21.48 -4.06 -16.05
C LYS A 127 20.79 -5.27 -15.42
N HIS A 128 21.48 -6.40 -15.29
CA HIS A 128 20.98 -7.60 -14.60
C HIS A 128 20.60 -7.26 -13.16
N THR A 129 21.50 -6.61 -12.41
CA THR A 129 21.23 -6.25 -11.01
C THR A 129 20.06 -5.26 -10.88
N LEU A 130 19.95 -4.28 -11.79
CA LEU A 130 18.80 -3.36 -11.83
C LEU A 130 17.48 -4.07 -12.12
N GLN A 131 17.46 -5.08 -12.98
CA GLN A 131 16.26 -5.89 -13.25
C GLN A 131 15.82 -6.64 -11.99
N GLN A 132 16.75 -7.31 -11.30
CA GLN A 132 16.45 -7.98 -10.03
C GLN A 132 15.95 -7.02 -8.96
N LEU A 133 16.53 -5.82 -8.88
CA LEU A 133 16.08 -4.80 -7.95
C LEU A 133 14.67 -4.30 -8.28
N SER A 134 14.35 -4.12 -9.57
CA SER A 134 13.00 -3.76 -10.03
C SER A 134 11.98 -4.84 -9.67
N GLU A 135 12.32 -6.12 -9.86
CA GLU A 135 11.45 -7.24 -9.45
C GLU A 135 11.27 -7.28 -7.92
N THR A 136 12.32 -6.99 -7.16
CA THR A 136 12.28 -6.93 -5.70
C THR A 136 11.38 -5.81 -5.20
N LEU A 137 11.45 -4.62 -5.81
CA LEU A 137 10.54 -3.50 -5.53
C LEU A 137 9.06 -3.85 -5.78
N GLY A 138 8.77 -4.73 -6.75
CA GLY A 138 7.43 -5.28 -6.97
C GLY A 138 6.86 -6.00 -5.75
N ARG A 139 7.70 -6.54 -4.86
CA ARG A 139 7.27 -7.16 -3.59
C ARG A 139 6.90 -6.12 -2.55
N CYS A 140 7.62 -5.01 -2.51
CA CYS A 140 7.30 -3.87 -1.64
C CYS A 140 5.92 -3.32 -1.99
N THR A 141 5.64 -3.11 -3.28
CA THR A 141 4.35 -2.58 -3.73
C THR A 141 3.22 -3.58 -3.49
N ALA A 142 3.43 -4.88 -3.76
CA ALA A 142 2.44 -5.91 -3.45
C ALA A 142 2.10 -5.96 -1.95
N CYS A 143 3.11 -5.87 -1.07
CA CYS A 143 2.90 -5.83 0.38
C CYS A 143 2.09 -4.60 0.78
N HIS A 144 2.49 -3.42 0.30
CA HIS A 144 1.85 -2.15 0.66
C HIS A 144 0.44 -1.99 0.08
N ALA A 145 0.13 -2.68 -1.02
CA ALA A 145 -1.21 -2.75 -1.59
C ALA A 145 -2.12 -3.76 -0.87
N THR A 146 -1.54 -4.71 -0.13
CA THR A 146 -2.30 -5.76 0.56
C THR A 146 -2.51 -5.42 2.04
N TYR A 147 -1.49 -4.84 2.69
CA TYR A 147 -1.46 -4.70 4.14
C TYR A 147 -1.38 -3.24 4.59
N GLN A 148 -2.03 -2.97 5.72
CA GLN A 148 -1.87 -1.72 6.47
C GLN A 148 -1.56 -2.05 7.93
N ILE A 149 -0.70 -1.25 8.55
CA ILE A 149 -0.33 -1.41 9.96
C ILE A 149 -1.16 -0.45 10.80
N SER A 150 -1.86 -0.96 11.80
CA SER A 150 -2.69 -0.14 12.69
C SER A 150 -2.51 -0.52 14.15
N THR A 151 -2.54 0.48 15.03
CA THR A 151 -2.55 0.26 16.48
C THR A 151 -3.96 0.33 17.04
N GLY A 152 -4.19 -0.25 18.22
CA GLY A 152 -5.50 -0.17 18.88
C GLY A 152 -6.04 1.25 19.04
N ARG A 153 -5.16 2.24 19.27
CA ARG A 153 -5.53 3.67 19.31
C ARG A 153 -6.03 4.18 17.95
N GLN A 154 -5.36 3.78 16.88
CA GLN A 154 -5.71 4.20 15.52
C GLN A 154 -7.01 3.54 15.04
N LEU A 155 -7.22 2.26 15.40
CA LEU A 155 -8.47 1.54 15.14
C LEU A 155 -9.66 2.17 15.88
N ALA A 156 -9.48 2.61 17.13
CA ALA A 156 -10.51 3.31 17.90
C ALA A 156 -10.87 4.69 17.30
N GLY A 157 -9.88 5.43 16.78
CA GLY A 157 -10.10 6.73 16.13
C GLY A 157 -10.83 6.64 14.79
N GLN A 158 -10.58 5.58 14.01
CA GLN A 158 -11.26 5.32 12.73
C GLN A 158 -12.76 4.99 12.89
N GLY A 159 -13.16 4.39 14.02
CA GLY A 159 -14.57 4.18 14.36
C GLY A 159 -15.32 5.48 14.71
N SER A 160 -14.62 6.50 15.22
CA SER A 160 -15.21 7.78 15.65
C SER A 160 -15.45 8.76 14.49
N GLN A 161 -14.60 8.72 13.45
CA GLN A 161 -14.79 9.51 12.22
C GLN A 161 -16.09 9.18 11.47
N LYS A 162 -16.68 8.00 11.72
CA LYS A 162 -17.95 7.58 11.11
C LYS A 162 -19.18 8.38 11.61
N ASN A 163 -19.04 9.17 12.67
CA ASN A 163 -20.15 9.86 13.35
C ASN A 163 -20.15 11.40 13.20
N HIS A 164 -19.23 11.99 12.41
CA HIS A 164 -19.14 13.45 12.26
C HIS A 164 -19.63 13.91 10.87
N GLY A 165 -20.85 13.51 10.52
CA GLY A 165 -21.54 13.89 9.29
C GLY A 165 -22.98 14.33 9.56
N GLU A 166 -23.23 15.04 10.67
CA GLU A 166 -24.52 15.70 10.90
C GLU A 166 -24.29 17.22 10.84
N HIS A 167 -24.66 17.80 9.69
CA HIS A 167 -24.57 19.22 9.43
C HIS A 167 -25.46 20.01 10.41
N GLY A 168 -24.81 20.74 11.32
CA GLY A 168 -25.46 21.79 12.09
C GLY A 168 -25.96 22.89 11.15
N ALA A 169 -27.28 22.98 11.00
CA ALA A 169 -27.94 24.13 10.40
C ALA A 169 -27.69 25.35 11.29
N HIS A 170 -26.78 26.23 10.87
CA HIS A 170 -26.60 27.53 11.48
C HIS A 170 -27.80 28.43 11.15
N SER A 171 -28.75 28.56 12.09
CA SER A 171 -29.71 29.66 12.07
C SER A 171 -29.04 30.90 12.67
N HIS A 172 -28.75 31.87 11.82
CA HIS A 172 -28.49 33.24 12.25
C HIS A 172 -29.81 33.90 12.66
N THR A 173 -29.92 34.33 13.91
CA THR A 173 -30.85 35.40 14.28
C THR A 173 -30.24 36.29 15.37
N TYR A 174 -29.95 37.52 14.91
CA TYR A 174 -29.81 38.82 15.57
C TYR A 174 -28.99 38.96 16.85
#